data_AF-R7LBT6-F1
#
_entry.id   AF-R7LBT6-F1
#
_cell.length_a   1.000
_cell.length_b   1.000
_cell.length_c   1.000
_cell.angle_alpha   90.00
_cell.angle_beta   90.00
_cell.angle_gamma   90.00
#
_symmetry.space_group_name_H-M   'P 1'
#
loop_
_entity.id
_entity.type
_entity.pdbx_description
1 polymer ?
#
loop_
_entity_poly.entity_id
_entity_poly.type
_entity_poly.pdbx_seq_one_letter_code
_entity_poly.pdbx_strand_id
1 'polypeptide(L)'
;MLPNINNASKLTGNSSRLEILKALVDWIQKDEFAVGRKNKKNKLIEYNWSPMFPTAKGWDERIKQFSYAQATPVLAFKNIRSDIAPIIKNLSGLNPELGAMQTIAWGGLQKKHYDFSMARAVIAKSQGKEIQGNIPMNSGWTKVAALASMGGRNPTSAHQSIWDSRMSTSIIHRLDMLGTTPNIWENIAAKLEFSASYLTTSGRGGTRTGMRVFKNFKPKRNQLTTWSSHFWGSQLVIEIAGILNTPQYKYPKMPYYDIQAKKTILRKWDVWGVGMVLFMDGY
;
A
#
# COMPACT_ATOMS: atom_id res chain seq x y z
N MET A 1 8.65 20.24 -2.82
CA MET A 1 9.99 20.27 -2.18
C MET A 1 10.59 18.88 -2.31
N LEU A 2 11.89 18.77 -2.61
CA LEU A 2 12.57 17.48 -2.48
C LEU A 2 12.74 17.21 -0.97
N PRO A 3 12.29 16.07 -0.45
CA PRO A 3 12.39 15.77 0.98
C PRO A 3 13.86 15.71 1.42
N ASN A 4 14.14 16.20 2.63
CA ASN A 4 15.48 16.33 3.18
C ASN A 4 16.07 14.94 3.48
N ILE A 5 17.03 14.50 2.66
CA ILE A 5 17.64 13.15 2.68
C ILE A 5 18.51 12.93 3.93
N ASN A 6 18.89 14.02 4.63
CA ASN A 6 19.86 13.99 5.73
C ASN A 6 19.40 13.25 7.00
N ASN A 7 18.16 12.76 7.04
CA ASN A 7 17.55 12.18 8.23
C ASN A 7 17.34 10.65 8.17
N ALA A 8 17.62 9.98 7.06
CA ALA A 8 17.55 8.52 6.98
C ALA A 8 18.80 7.86 7.56
N SER A 9 18.63 6.67 8.16
CA SER A 9 19.74 5.81 8.57
C SER A 9 20.67 5.53 7.38
N LYS A 10 21.97 5.80 7.50
CA LYS A 10 22.94 5.58 6.41
C LYS A 10 23.06 4.09 6.13
N LEU A 11 22.59 3.66 4.96
CA LEU A 11 22.81 2.30 4.46
C LEU A 11 24.23 2.14 3.93
N THR A 12 24.73 0.91 3.98
CA THR A 12 26.02 0.52 3.40
C THR A 12 25.78 -0.56 2.33
N GLY A 13 26.83 -0.91 1.57
CA GLY A 13 26.80 -2.03 0.63
C GLY A 13 26.58 -3.39 1.28
N ASN A 14 26.61 -3.48 2.62
CA ASN A 14 26.44 -4.74 3.37
C ASN A 14 25.22 -4.74 4.30
N SER A 15 24.39 -3.69 4.28
CA SER A 15 23.18 -3.62 5.11
C SER A 15 22.28 -4.84 4.89
N SER A 16 21.82 -5.43 5.98
CA SER A 16 20.84 -6.50 6.02
C SER A 16 19.47 -6.04 5.53
N ARG A 17 18.59 -7.00 5.21
CA ARG A 17 17.19 -6.73 4.86
C ARG A 17 16.48 -5.92 5.94
N LEU A 18 16.67 -6.28 7.21
CA LEU A 18 16.07 -5.57 8.35
C LEU A 18 16.52 -4.10 8.40
N GLU A 19 17.81 -3.83 8.20
CA GLU A 19 18.33 -2.46 8.19
C GLU A 19 17.77 -1.63 7.03
N ILE A 20 17.64 -2.24 5.84
CA ILE A 20 17.03 -1.60 4.67
C ILE A 20 15.57 -1.25 4.94
N LEU A 21 14.78 -2.20 5.46
CA LEU A 21 13.38 -1.97 5.77
C LEU A 21 13.21 -0.97 6.92
N LYS A 22 14.07 -1.02 7.94
CA LYS A 22 14.07 -0.03 9.01
C LYS A 22 14.39 1.36 8.48
N ALA A 23 15.37 1.51 7.59
CA ALA A 23 15.70 2.79 6.97
C ALA A 23 14.51 3.35 6.17
N LEU A 24 13.76 2.49 5.48
CA LEU A 24 12.50 2.84 4.82
C LEU A 24 11.45 3.35 5.83
N VAL A 25 11.23 2.63 6.93
CA VAL A 25 10.28 3.02 7.99
C VAL A 25 10.69 4.34 8.65
N ASP A 26 11.97 4.49 8.99
CA ASP A 26 12.55 5.70 9.55
C ASP A 26 12.36 6.90 8.62
N TRP A 27 12.54 6.69 7.31
CA TRP A 27 12.35 7.75 6.35
C TRP A 27 10.88 8.20 6.32
N ILE A 28 9.92 7.29 6.23
CA ILE A 28 8.48 7.63 6.29
C ILE A 28 8.13 8.35 7.60
N GLN A 29 8.75 7.95 8.71
CA GLN A 29 8.52 8.57 10.01
C GLN A 29 8.97 10.06 10.05
N LYS A 30 10.01 10.41 9.29
CA LYS A 30 10.63 11.75 9.32
C LYS A 30 10.25 12.63 8.13
N ASP A 31 9.91 12.00 7.02
CA ASP A 31 9.49 12.62 5.77
C ASP A 31 8.20 13.40 5.97
N GLU A 32 8.17 14.64 5.50
CA GLU A 32 6.96 15.45 5.44
C GLU A 32 6.24 15.13 4.13
N PHE A 33 4.96 14.79 4.24
CA PHE A 33 4.14 14.48 3.09
C PHE A 33 2.98 15.43 2.94
N ALA A 34 2.82 15.89 1.71
CA ALA A 34 1.66 16.61 1.24
C ALA A 34 1.10 15.90 0.01
N VAL A 35 -0.21 15.65 0.00
CA VAL A 35 -0.89 15.03 -1.15
C VAL A 35 -0.87 16.01 -2.32
N GLY A 36 -0.06 15.74 -3.34
CA GLY A 36 -0.04 16.52 -4.59
C GLY A 36 -0.74 15.80 -5.73
N ARG A 37 -1.41 16.52 -6.63
CA ARG A 37 -1.88 15.95 -7.92
C ARG A 37 -1.35 16.78 -9.08
N LYS A 38 -0.62 16.15 -10.00
CA LYS A 38 -0.18 16.81 -11.23
C LYS A 38 -1.41 17.14 -12.11
N ASN A 39 -1.69 18.42 -12.32
CA ASN A 39 -2.78 18.86 -13.18
C ASN A 39 -2.35 18.67 -14.65
N LYS A 40 -3.05 17.77 -15.37
CA LYS A 40 -2.69 17.40 -16.76
C LYS A 40 -2.78 18.58 -17.73
N LYS A 41 -3.55 19.63 -17.44
CA LYS A 41 -3.74 20.78 -18.33
C LYS A 41 -2.60 21.80 -18.29
N ASN A 42 -1.96 21.99 -17.13
CA ASN A 42 -0.99 23.08 -16.95
C ASN A 42 0.48 22.63 -16.88
N LYS A 43 0.78 21.33 -17.00
CA LYS A 43 2.12 20.71 -16.79
C LYS A 43 2.81 21.01 -15.44
N LEU A 44 2.28 21.93 -14.65
CA LEU A 44 2.66 22.23 -13.28
C LEU A 44 2.15 21.14 -12.33
N ILE A 45 3.01 20.73 -11.39
CA ILE A 45 2.59 19.97 -10.22
C ILE A 45 1.86 20.95 -9.32
N GLU A 46 0.56 21.05 -9.47
CA GLU A 46 -0.27 21.73 -8.49
C GLU A 46 -0.32 20.85 -7.24
N TYR A 47 0.32 21.31 -6.16
CA TYR A 47 0.09 20.76 -4.82
C TYR A 47 -1.30 21.17 -4.27
N ASN A 48 -2.21 21.62 -5.16
CA ASN A 48 -3.53 22.14 -4.82
C ASN A 48 -4.56 21.03 -4.56
N TRP A 49 -4.21 20.09 -3.67
CA TRP A 49 -5.10 19.87 -2.53
C TRP A 49 -4.76 20.92 -1.46
N SER A 50 -4.87 22.21 -1.79
CA SER A 50 -4.76 23.30 -0.83
C SER A 50 -5.97 23.23 0.12
N PRO A 51 -5.98 23.86 1.31
CA PRO A 51 -5.38 23.49 2.60
C PRO A 51 -5.98 22.21 3.26
N MET A 52 -6.64 21.32 2.50
CA MET A 52 -7.50 20.25 3.04
C MET A 52 -6.78 19.05 3.70
N PHE A 53 -5.50 18.82 3.40
CA PHE A 53 -4.68 17.85 4.11
C PHE A 53 -3.42 18.58 4.58
N PRO A 54 -3.28 18.90 5.88
CA PRO A 54 -2.06 19.52 6.39
C PRO A 54 -0.86 18.62 6.08
N THR A 55 0.35 19.16 6.08
CA THR A 55 1.56 18.32 6.00
C THR A 55 1.52 17.28 7.12
N ALA A 56 1.56 16.01 6.75
CA ALA A 56 1.64 14.90 7.70
C ALA A 56 3.10 14.49 7.88
N LYS A 57 3.51 14.32 9.13
CA LYS A 57 4.83 13.80 9.47
C LYS A 57 4.66 12.62 10.40
N GLY A 58 5.30 11.51 10.07
CA GLY A 58 5.15 10.29 10.86
C GLY A 58 4.03 9.38 10.36
N TRP A 59 4.14 8.10 10.73
CA TRP A 59 3.16 7.09 10.34
C TRP A 59 1.77 7.36 10.94
N ASP A 60 1.72 7.78 12.20
CA ASP A 60 0.49 8.03 12.95
C ASP A 60 -0.30 9.24 12.45
N GLU A 61 0.37 10.34 12.12
CA GLU A 61 -0.30 11.51 11.53
C GLU A 61 -0.81 11.21 10.12
N ARG A 62 -0.03 10.50 9.30
CA ARG A 62 -0.48 10.05 7.97
C ARG A 62 -1.76 9.24 8.08
N ILE A 63 -1.80 8.20 8.92
CA ILE A 63 -3.02 7.38 9.04
C ILE A 63 -4.20 8.13 9.70
N LYS A 64 -3.95 9.13 10.56
CA LYS A 64 -5.00 10.01 11.10
C LYS A 64 -5.68 10.82 10.00
N GLN A 65 -4.92 11.42 9.09
CA GLN A 65 -5.49 12.19 7.97
C GLN A 65 -6.48 11.37 7.15
N PHE A 66 -6.31 10.04 7.11
CA PHE A 66 -7.20 9.13 6.41
C PHE A 66 -8.32 8.54 7.28
N SER A 67 -8.11 8.47 8.60
CA SER A 67 -9.11 7.96 9.56
C SER A 67 -10.10 9.02 10.02
N TYR A 68 -9.75 10.32 9.94
CA TYR A 68 -10.49 11.45 10.55
C TYR A 68 -11.02 12.47 9.55
N ALA A 69 -11.26 12.10 8.28
CA ALA A 69 -11.99 12.96 7.34
C ALA A 69 -13.48 13.10 7.74
N GLN A 70 -13.75 13.69 8.90
CA GLN A 70 -15.07 14.01 9.43
C GLN A 70 -15.54 15.44 9.09
N ALA A 71 -14.77 16.27 8.37
CA ALA A 71 -15.12 17.69 8.24
C ALA A 71 -14.91 18.32 6.86
N THR A 72 -15.20 17.63 5.74
CA THR A 72 -15.33 18.34 4.44
C THR A 72 -16.24 17.62 3.43
N PRO A 73 -17.15 18.33 2.75
CA PRO A 73 -18.07 17.76 1.76
C PRO A 73 -17.39 17.66 0.39
N VAL A 74 -16.51 16.68 0.19
CA VAL A 74 -16.17 16.22 -1.18
C VAL A 74 -16.15 14.70 -1.19
N LEU A 75 -17.08 14.15 -1.96
CA LEU A 75 -17.28 12.75 -2.29
C LEU A 75 -15.96 11.99 -2.52
N ALA A 76 -15.60 11.06 -1.61
CA ALA A 76 -15.04 9.72 -1.92
C ALA A 76 -14.38 9.01 -0.71
N PHE A 77 -14.08 9.71 0.40
CA PHE A 77 -13.28 9.12 1.49
C PHE A 77 -13.87 9.29 2.90
N LYS A 78 -15.19 9.52 3.02
CA LYS A 78 -15.85 9.40 4.32
C LYS A 78 -15.65 7.98 4.81
N ASN A 79 -14.83 7.82 5.86
CA ASN A 79 -14.62 6.58 6.61
C ASN A 79 -14.24 5.34 5.78
N ILE A 80 -12.97 5.26 5.34
CA ILE A 80 -12.40 4.05 4.72
C ILE A 80 -12.63 2.78 5.57
N ARG A 81 -12.85 2.88 6.90
CA ARG A 81 -13.26 1.71 7.73
C ARG A 81 -14.77 1.56 7.98
N SER A 82 -15.60 2.61 8.01
CA SER A 82 -17.06 2.42 8.14
C SER A 82 -17.69 1.92 6.85
N ASP A 83 -17.14 2.32 5.70
CA ASP A 83 -17.69 1.96 4.39
C ASP A 83 -17.23 0.58 3.92
N ILE A 84 -16.09 0.07 4.40
CA ILE A 84 -15.64 -1.30 4.06
C ILE A 84 -16.17 -2.36 5.04
N ALA A 85 -16.64 -2.02 6.23
CA ALA A 85 -17.15 -3.03 7.17
C ALA A 85 -18.34 -3.83 6.58
N PRO A 86 -19.33 -3.21 5.89
CA PRO A 86 -20.34 -3.95 5.13
C PRO A 86 -19.74 -4.79 4.00
N ILE A 87 -18.70 -4.30 3.34
CA ILE A 87 -18.00 -5.00 2.25
C ILE A 87 -17.32 -6.27 2.78
N ILE A 88 -16.59 -6.16 3.89
CA ILE A 88 -15.93 -7.30 4.57
C ILE A 88 -16.97 -8.31 5.06
N LYS A 89 -18.10 -7.83 5.61
CA LYS A 89 -19.21 -8.71 6.01
C LYS A 89 -19.78 -9.47 4.82
N ASN A 90 -19.93 -8.83 3.66
CA ASN A 90 -20.40 -9.52 2.45
C ASN A 90 -19.35 -10.49 1.91
N LEU A 91 -18.06 -10.10 1.87
CA LEU A 91 -16.94 -10.96 1.45
C LEU A 91 -16.77 -12.21 2.32
N SER A 92 -17.09 -12.12 3.60
CA SER A 92 -17.02 -13.25 4.56
C SER A 92 -18.36 -13.96 4.79
N GLY A 93 -19.45 -13.46 4.18
CA GLY A 93 -20.81 -13.91 4.39
C GLY A 93 -21.39 -14.69 3.22
N LEU A 94 -22.73 -14.62 3.07
CA LEU A 94 -23.48 -15.39 2.07
C LEU A 94 -23.36 -14.85 0.64
N ASN A 95 -22.86 -13.61 0.45
CA ASN A 95 -22.77 -12.95 -0.85
C ASN A 95 -21.34 -12.41 -1.12
N PRO A 96 -20.32 -13.28 -1.18
CA PRO A 96 -18.93 -12.86 -1.33
C PRO A 96 -18.67 -12.11 -2.66
N GLU A 97 -19.38 -12.46 -3.72
CA GLU A 97 -19.24 -11.81 -5.03
C GLU A 97 -19.81 -10.39 -5.03
N LEU A 98 -20.90 -10.16 -4.29
CA LEU A 98 -21.42 -8.81 -4.07
C LEU A 98 -20.39 -7.95 -3.32
N GLY A 99 -19.75 -8.51 -2.29
CA GLY A 99 -18.65 -7.85 -1.57
C GLY A 99 -17.47 -7.51 -2.49
N ALA A 100 -17.09 -8.41 -3.41
CA ALA A 100 -16.06 -8.13 -4.39
C ALA A 100 -16.47 -6.99 -5.36
N MET A 101 -17.70 -6.98 -5.84
CA MET A 101 -18.19 -5.91 -6.71
C MET A 101 -18.28 -4.57 -6.00
N GLN A 102 -18.67 -4.55 -4.73
CA GLN A 102 -18.63 -3.35 -3.88
C GLN A 102 -17.20 -2.85 -3.70
N THR A 103 -16.23 -3.76 -3.52
CA THR A 103 -14.80 -3.42 -3.42
C THR A 103 -14.28 -2.77 -4.70
N ILE A 104 -14.64 -3.31 -5.86
CA ILE A 104 -14.23 -2.78 -7.17
C ILE A 104 -14.85 -1.40 -7.40
N ALA A 105 -16.11 -1.22 -7.02
CA ALA A 105 -16.80 0.07 -7.08
C ALA A 105 -16.16 1.10 -6.13
N TRP A 106 -15.87 0.70 -4.89
CA TRP A 106 -15.12 1.51 -3.92
C TRP A 106 -13.74 1.92 -4.45
N GLY A 107 -13.04 1.02 -5.13
CA GLY A 107 -11.78 1.30 -5.83
C GLY A 107 -11.91 2.17 -7.09
N GLY A 108 -13.11 2.60 -7.46
CA GLY A 108 -13.38 3.47 -8.60
C GLY A 108 -13.17 2.81 -9.96
N LEU A 109 -13.29 1.49 -10.07
CA LEU A 109 -13.14 0.72 -11.30
C LEU A 109 -14.51 0.46 -11.96
N GLN A 110 -14.56 0.54 -13.29
CA GLN A 110 -15.79 0.29 -14.05
C GLN A 110 -16.13 -1.21 -14.05
N LYS A 111 -17.38 -1.55 -13.76
CA LYS A 111 -17.87 -2.95 -13.62
C LYS A 111 -17.77 -3.80 -14.89
N LYS A 112 -17.59 -3.21 -16.08
CA LYS A 112 -17.73 -3.86 -17.39
C LYS A 112 -16.78 -5.05 -17.67
N HIS A 113 -15.78 -5.30 -16.81
CA HIS A 113 -14.79 -6.36 -16.97
C HIS A 113 -14.69 -7.31 -15.77
N TYR A 114 -15.70 -7.33 -14.90
CA TYR A 114 -15.67 -8.08 -13.64
C TYR A 114 -16.93 -8.93 -13.53
N ASP A 115 -16.75 -10.26 -13.48
CA ASP A 115 -17.84 -11.20 -13.22
C ASP A 115 -17.68 -11.94 -11.88
N PHE A 116 -18.72 -12.68 -11.50
CA PHE A 116 -18.77 -13.43 -10.25
C PHE A 116 -17.82 -14.63 -10.20
N SER A 117 -17.52 -15.27 -11.34
CA SER A 117 -16.59 -16.39 -11.39
C SER A 117 -15.16 -15.93 -11.09
N MET A 118 -14.76 -14.78 -11.65
CA MET A 118 -13.47 -14.16 -11.35
C MET A 118 -13.40 -13.72 -9.90
N ALA A 119 -14.47 -13.13 -9.36
CA ALA A 119 -14.54 -12.73 -7.95
C ALA A 119 -14.33 -13.91 -7.01
N ARG A 120 -15.03 -15.04 -7.24
CA ARG A 120 -14.83 -16.27 -6.46
C ARG A 120 -13.40 -16.78 -6.54
N ALA A 121 -12.81 -16.82 -7.75
CA ALA A 121 -11.45 -17.29 -7.94
C ALA A 121 -10.44 -16.42 -7.18
N VAL A 122 -10.60 -15.10 -7.20
CA VAL A 122 -9.73 -14.17 -6.48
C VAL A 122 -9.88 -14.31 -4.97
N ILE A 123 -11.11 -14.40 -4.45
CA ILE A 123 -11.37 -14.60 -3.02
C ILE A 123 -10.76 -15.91 -2.52
N ALA A 124 -10.97 -17.00 -3.25
CA ALA A 124 -10.46 -18.29 -2.86
C ALA A 124 -8.92 -18.34 -2.93
N LYS A 125 -8.32 -17.75 -3.98
CA LYS A 125 -6.85 -17.64 -4.10
C LYS A 125 -6.25 -16.77 -3.00
N SER A 126 -6.91 -15.67 -2.61
CA SER A 126 -6.47 -14.84 -1.49
C SER A 126 -6.60 -15.55 -0.13
N GLN A 127 -7.46 -16.55 -0.03
CA GLN A 127 -7.57 -17.42 1.15
C GLN A 127 -6.59 -18.61 1.13
N GLY A 128 -5.63 -18.62 0.19
CA GLY A 128 -4.62 -19.67 0.07
C GLY A 128 -5.09 -20.95 -0.62
N LYS A 129 -6.29 -20.96 -1.20
CA LYS A 129 -6.76 -22.14 -1.96
C LYS A 129 -5.99 -22.24 -3.28
N GLU A 130 -5.55 -23.44 -3.61
CA GLU A 130 -5.05 -23.72 -4.94
C GLU A 130 -6.22 -23.71 -5.94
N ILE A 131 -6.12 -22.82 -6.91
CA ILE A 131 -7.08 -22.69 -8.00
C ILE A 131 -6.30 -22.75 -9.30
N GLN A 132 -6.77 -23.61 -10.21
CA GLN A 132 -6.23 -23.75 -11.55
C GLN A 132 -6.71 -22.62 -12.46
N GLY A 133 -5.89 -22.27 -13.46
CA GLY A 133 -6.21 -21.26 -14.46
C GLY A 133 -5.63 -19.87 -14.18
N ASN A 134 -5.86 -18.95 -15.12
CA ASN A 134 -5.33 -17.59 -15.07
C ASN A 134 -6.23 -16.67 -14.23
N ILE A 135 -5.99 -16.62 -12.93
CA ILE A 135 -6.77 -15.80 -11.99
C ILE A 135 -6.32 -14.34 -12.09
N PRO A 136 -7.23 -13.39 -12.32
CA PRO A 136 -6.83 -12.02 -12.62
C PRO A 136 -6.21 -11.33 -11.40
N MET A 137 -5.18 -10.53 -11.63
CA MET A 137 -4.49 -9.77 -10.58
C MET A 137 -4.09 -8.38 -11.09
N ASN A 138 -4.93 -7.38 -10.82
CA ASN A 138 -4.69 -5.98 -11.14
C ASN A 138 -5.04 -5.11 -9.91
N SER A 139 -4.86 -3.78 -10.00
CA SER A 139 -5.14 -2.86 -8.88
C SER A 139 -6.54 -2.97 -8.25
N GLY A 140 -7.54 -3.49 -8.99
CA GLY A 140 -8.86 -3.78 -8.44
C GLY A 140 -8.90 -5.08 -7.67
N TRP A 141 -8.40 -6.14 -8.27
CA TRP A 141 -8.36 -7.46 -7.65
C TRP A 141 -7.45 -7.52 -6.42
N THR A 142 -6.41 -6.69 -6.33
CA THR A 142 -5.59 -6.57 -5.11
C THR A 142 -6.39 -6.04 -3.92
N LYS A 143 -7.40 -5.17 -4.16
CA LYS A 143 -8.31 -4.67 -3.12
C LYS A 143 -9.26 -5.77 -2.64
N VAL A 144 -9.81 -6.53 -3.58
CA VAL A 144 -10.67 -7.69 -3.27
C VAL A 144 -9.89 -8.71 -2.45
N ALA A 145 -8.69 -9.07 -2.90
CA ALA A 145 -7.83 -10.02 -2.20
C ALA A 145 -7.50 -9.56 -0.77
N ALA A 146 -7.09 -8.29 -0.60
CA ALA A 146 -6.81 -7.70 0.71
C ALA A 146 -8.02 -7.76 1.65
N LEU A 147 -9.18 -7.24 1.23
CA LEU A 147 -10.40 -7.25 2.06
C LEU A 147 -10.92 -8.66 2.34
N ALA A 148 -10.85 -9.57 1.36
CA ALA A 148 -11.28 -10.95 1.52
C ALA A 148 -10.39 -11.71 2.51
N SER A 149 -9.09 -11.40 2.55
CA SER A 149 -8.16 -11.99 3.53
C SER A 149 -8.41 -11.50 4.96
N MET A 150 -8.99 -10.31 5.15
CA MET A 150 -9.37 -9.79 6.47
C MET A 150 -10.62 -10.47 7.05
N GLY A 151 -11.53 -10.94 6.18
CA GLY A 151 -12.77 -11.61 6.56
C GLY A 151 -12.65 -13.14 6.66
N GLY A 152 -11.49 -13.71 6.31
CA GLY A 152 -11.27 -15.15 6.32
C GLY A 152 -11.23 -15.73 7.74
N ARG A 153 -11.91 -16.86 7.95
CA ARG A 153 -11.85 -17.62 9.22
C ARG A 153 -10.55 -18.41 9.42
N ASN A 154 -9.63 -18.36 8.45
CA ASN A 154 -8.44 -19.21 8.44
C ASN A 154 -7.21 -18.40 8.91
N PRO A 155 -6.65 -18.67 10.10
CA PRO A 155 -5.49 -17.96 10.62
C PRO A 155 -4.20 -18.17 9.80
N THR A 156 -4.20 -19.11 8.85
CA THR A 156 -3.06 -19.40 7.96
C THR A 156 -3.00 -18.50 6.72
N SER A 157 -4.10 -17.85 6.30
CA SER A 157 -4.06 -16.84 5.24
C SER A 157 -3.67 -15.51 5.85
N ALA A 158 -2.36 -15.21 5.88
CA ALA A 158 -1.86 -13.94 6.36
C ALA A 158 -2.62 -12.78 5.68
N HIS A 159 -3.02 -11.77 6.47
CA HIS A 159 -3.69 -10.59 5.94
C HIS A 159 -2.89 -9.98 4.79
N GLN A 160 -3.54 -9.80 3.64
CA GLN A 160 -2.95 -9.25 2.42
C GLN A 160 -3.08 -7.73 2.35
N SER A 161 -2.17 -7.10 1.61
CA SER A 161 -2.15 -5.65 1.40
C SER A 161 -2.70 -5.29 0.02
N ILE A 162 -3.12 -4.04 -0.19
CA ILE A 162 -3.58 -3.54 -1.50
C ILE A 162 -2.37 -3.27 -2.39
N TRP A 163 -1.66 -4.32 -2.81
CA TRP A 163 -0.44 -4.20 -3.62
C TRP A 163 -0.72 -3.63 -5.03
N ASP A 164 -0.90 -2.31 -5.12
CA ASP A 164 -1.18 -1.57 -6.34
C ASP A 164 -0.09 -0.53 -6.65
N SER A 165 -0.25 0.19 -7.76
CA SER A 165 0.75 1.15 -8.26
C SER A 165 1.11 2.24 -7.28
N ARG A 166 0.20 2.59 -6.37
CA ARG A 166 0.49 3.62 -5.37
C ARG A 166 1.36 3.06 -4.25
N MET A 167 0.99 1.90 -3.68
CA MET A 167 1.83 1.26 -2.65
C MET A 167 3.23 0.96 -3.17
N SER A 168 3.27 0.35 -4.36
CA SER A 168 4.49 0.11 -5.13
C SER A 168 5.34 1.38 -5.26
N THR A 169 4.78 2.46 -5.81
CA THR A 169 5.50 3.73 -5.98
C THR A 169 5.98 4.31 -4.65
N SER A 170 5.12 4.30 -3.64
CA SER A 170 5.39 4.86 -2.32
C SER A 170 6.62 4.25 -1.69
N ILE A 171 6.81 2.93 -1.81
CA ILE A 171 7.99 2.21 -1.31
C ILE A 171 9.20 2.49 -2.20
N ILE A 172 9.00 2.27 -3.49
CA ILE A 172 10.07 2.28 -4.47
C ILE A 172 10.79 3.64 -4.51
N HIS A 173 10.04 4.75 -4.49
CA HIS A 173 10.63 6.09 -4.52
C HIS A 173 11.58 6.31 -3.34
N ARG A 174 11.23 5.81 -2.16
CA ARG A 174 12.06 5.94 -0.95
C ARG A 174 13.31 5.07 -1.05
N LEU A 175 13.17 3.84 -1.54
CA LEU A 175 14.29 2.94 -1.76
C LEU A 175 15.27 3.54 -2.77
N ASP A 176 14.78 4.19 -3.82
CA ASP A 176 15.62 4.90 -4.82
C ASP A 176 16.42 6.05 -4.18
N MET A 177 15.79 6.78 -3.26
CA MET A 177 16.43 7.87 -2.51
C MET A 177 17.45 7.35 -1.48
N LEU A 178 17.20 6.19 -0.89
CA LEU A 178 18.14 5.51 0.02
C LEU A 178 19.33 4.90 -0.74
N GLY A 179 19.13 4.45 -1.97
CA GLY A 179 20.16 3.94 -2.88
C GLY A 179 21.01 5.03 -3.53
N THR A 180 21.74 5.79 -2.70
CA THR A 180 22.50 6.96 -3.13
C THR A 180 23.70 6.64 -4.02
N THR A 181 24.28 5.45 -3.91
CA THR A 181 25.40 4.95 -4.73
C THR A 181 25.08 3.59 -5.37
N PRO A 182 25.76 3.19 -6.47
CA PRO A 182 25.52 1.90 -7.12
C PRO A 182 25.63 0.69 -6.18
N ASN A 183 26.67 0.63 -5.33
CA ASN A 183 26.86 -0.47 -4.38
C ASN A 183 25.71 -0.60 -3.36
N ILE A 184 25.24 0.53 -2.80
CA ILE A 184 24.09 0.50 -1.87
C ILE A 184 22.83 0.02 -2.60
N TRP A 185 22.63 0.49 -3.82
CA TRP A 185 21.48 0.10 -4.63
C TRP A 185 21.48 -1.40 -4.97
N GLU A 186 22.62 -1.93 -5.40
CA GLU A 186 22.81 -3.37 -5.67
C GLU A 186 22.54 -4.21 -4.43
N ASN A 187 23.00 -3.77 -3.26
CA ASN A 187 22.69 -4.43 -2.00
C ASN A 187 21.18 -4.40 -1.67
N ILE A 188 20.50 -3.26 -1.85
CA ILE A 188 19.04 -3.17 -1.67
C ILE A 188 18.33 -4.16 -2.59
N ALA A 189 18.69 -4.20 -3.87
CA ALA A 189 18.09 -5.12 -4.83
C ALA A 189 18.36 -6.59 -4.44
N ALA A 190 19.58 -6.93 -4.04
CA ALA A 190 19.96 -8.27 -3.64
C ALA A 190 19.23 -8.74 -2.38
N LYS A 191 19.16 -7.92 -1.33
CA LYS A 191 18.48 -8.27 -0.05
C LYS A 191 16.97 -8.24 -0.16
N LEU A 192 16.43 -7.55 -1.16
CA LEU A 192 15.02 -7.63 -1.47
C LEU A 192 14.70 -8.85 -2.36
N GLU A 193 15.62 -9.37 -3.19
CA GLU A 193 15.51 -10.54 -4.08
C GLU A 193 14.59 -10.34 -5.33
N PHE A 194 14.07 -11.43 -5.93
CA PHE A 194 13.16 -11.52 -7.09
C PHE A 194 12.06 -10.43 -7.13
N SER A 195 11.57 -10.11 -5.95
CA SER A 195 10.96 -8.89 -5.42
C SER A 195 11.23 -7.56 -6.12
N ALA A 196 12.45 -7.26 -6.56
CA ALA A 196 12.76 -6.00 -7.23
C ALA A 196 12.03 -5.88 -8.58
N SER A 197 11.74 -7.01 -9.23
CA SER A 197 10.92 -7.06 -10.45
C SER A 197 9.42 -6.86 -10.17
N TYR A 198 8.99 -7.17 -8.94
CA TYR A 198 7.61 -7.05 -8.45
C TYR A 198 7.31 -5.76 -7.71
N LEU A 199 8.37 -5.03 -7.33
CA LEU A 199 8.28 -3.72 -6.74
C LEU A 199 7.41 -2.81 -7.60
N THR A 200 7.52 -2.92 -8.92
CA THR A 200 6.81 -2.06 -9.86
C THR A 200 5.42 -2.62 -10.16
N THR A 201 4.40 -1.76 -10.20
CA THR A 201 3.09 -2.13 -10.77
C THR A 201 2.55 -1.01 -11.67
N SER A 202 1.99 -1.37 -12.83
CA SER A 202 1.48 -0.37 -13.79
C SER A 202 0.14 0.19 -13.31
N GLY A 203 0.07 1.51 -13.10
CA GLY A 203 -1.15 2.21 -12.68
C GLY A 203 -1.87 2.95 -13.80
N ARG A 204 -3.03 3.56 -13.47
CA ARG A 204 -3.86 4.40 -14.38
C ARG A 204 -3.11 5.62 -14.97
N GLY A 205 -1.93 5.95 -14.46
CA GLY A 205 -1.09 7.07 -14.91
C GLY A 205 0.15 6.65 -15.72
N GLY A 206 0.30 5.37 -16.06
CA GLY A 206 1.51 4.81 -16.67
C GLY A 206 2.56 4.36 -15.64
N THR A 207 3.64 3.75 -16.12
CA THR A 207 4.83 3.46 -15.30
C THR A 207 5.49 4.79 -14.98
N ARG A 208 5.73 5.12 -13.70
CA ARG A 208 6.45 6.34 -13.32
C ARG A 208 7.92 6.20 -13.76
N THR A 209 8.23 6.63 -14.97
CA THR A 209 9.57 6.54 -15.58
C THR A 209 10.49 7.61 -14.99
N GLY A 210 11.71 7.25 -14.58
CA GLY A 210 12.73 8.24 -14.19
C GLY A 210 13.64 7.85 -13.03
N MET A 211 13.32 6.78 -12.32
CA MET A 211 14.10 6.37 -11.15
C MET A 211 15.20 5.36 -11.46
N ARG A 212 16.19 5.23 -10.57
CA ARG A 212 17.33 4.32 -10.71
C ARG A 212 16.89 2.86 -10.75
N VAL A 213 15.84 2.47 -10.01
CA VAL A 213 15.24 1.12 -10.14
C VAL A 213 14.95 0.79 -11.61
N PHE A 214 14.41 1.73 -12.40
CA PHE A 214 14.00 1.46 -13.78
C PHE A 214 15.15 1.52 -14.78
N LYS A 215 16.25 2.18 -14.41
CA LYS A 215 17.48 2.20 -15.21
C LYS A 215 18.24 0.89 -15.08
N ASN A 216 18.31 0.35 -13.87
CA ASN A 216 19.13 -0.82 -13.54
C ASN A 216 18.31 -2.13 -13.57
N PHE A 217 17.00 -2.06 -13.30
CA PHE A 217 16.05 -3.15 -13.45
C PHE A 217 15.02 -2.76 -14.51
N LYS A 218 14.95 -3.53 -15.60
CA LYS A 218 13.84 -3.47 -16.54
C LYS A 218 12.82 -4.54 -16.13
N PRO A 219 11.86 -4.23 -15.24
CA PRO A 219 10.88 -5.22 -14.85
C PRO A 219 10.07 -5.65 -16.08
N LYS A 220 9.87 -6.96 -16.26
CA LYS A 220 9.03 -7.45 -17.35
C LYS A 220 7.59 -7.00 -17.08
N ARG A 221 6.94 -6.38 -18.07
CA ARG A 221 5.60 -5.79 -17.95
C ARG A 221 4.53 -6.77 -17.44
N ASN A 222 4.72 -8.07 -17.66
CA ASN A 222 3.82 -9.15 -17.24
C ASN A 222 3.99 -9.60 -15.78
N GLN A 223 5.07 -9.23 -15.09
CA GLN A 223 5.32 -9.59 -13.68
C GLN A 223 4.55 -8.70 -12.68
N LEU A 224 4.09 -7.53 -13.16
CA LEU A 224 3.44 -6.44 -12.43
C LEU A 224 1.98 -6.73 -12.01
N THR A 225 1.39 -7.78 -12.57
CA THR A 225 -0.04 -8.15 -12.46
C THR A 225 -0.17 -9.64 -12.12
N THR A 226 0.69 -10.12 -11.21
CA THR A 226 0.77 -11.54 -10.84
C THR A 226 0.46 -11.74 -9.36
N TRP A 227 -0.08 -12.91 -9.02
CA TRP A 227 -0.29 -13.31 -7.63
C TRP A 227 1.00 -13.36 -6.82
N SER A 228 2.11 -13.80 -7.45
CA SER A 228 3.42 -13.80 -6.81
C SER A 228 3.86 -12.39 -6.40
N SER A 229 3.65 -11.39 -7.26
CA SER A 229 3.91 -9.97 -6.92
C SER A 229 3.02 -9.50 -5.76
N HIS A 230 1.72 -9.84 -5.78
CA HIS A 230 0.78 -9.47 -4.73
C HIS A 230 1.13 -10.08 -3.35
N PHE A 231 1.44 -11.38 -3.30
CA PHE A 231 1.83 -12.05 -2.07
C PHE A 231 3.15 -11.51 -1.54
N TRP A 232 4.11 -11.29 -2.43
CA TRP A 232 5.38 -10.67 -2.06
C TRP A 232 5.17 -9.27 -1.45
N GLY A 233 4.38 -8.42 -2.12
CA GLY A 233 4.06 -7.08 -1.61
C GLY A 233 3.31 -7.09 -0.29
N SER A 234 2.45 -8.09 -0.07
CA SER A 234 1.79 -8.31 1.22
C SER A 234 2.79 -8.69 2.32
N GLN A 235 3.73 -9.59 2.01
CA GLN A 235 4.78 -9.99 2.95
C GLN A 235 5.68 -8.82 3.34
N LEU A 236 6.05 -7.96 2.39
CA LEU A 236 6.82 -6.74 2.66
C LEU A 236 6.08 -5.81 3.65
N VAL A 237 4.77 -5.65 3.48
CA VAL A 237 3.95 -4.82 4.36
C VAL A 237 3.81 -5.44 5.76
N ILE A 238 3.74 -6.77 5.86
CA ILE A 238 3.79 -7.50 7.14
C ILE A 238 5.10 -7.21 7.87
N GLU A 239 6.24 -7.25 7.18
CA GLU A 239 7.55 -6.95 7.76
C GLU A 239 7.65 -5.50 8.25
N ILE A 240 7.13 -4.54 7.47
CA ILE A 240 7.06 -3.12 7.88
C ILE A 240 6.20 -2.97 9.14
N ALA A 241 5.03 -3.62 9.20
CA ALA A 241 4.20 -3.63 10.40
C ALA A 241 4.94 -4.23 11.61
N GLY A 242 5.73 -5.28 11.40
CA GLY A 242 6.60 -5.88 12.42
C GLY A 242 7.62 -4.87 12.98
N ILE A 243 8.32 -4.14 12.09
CA ILE A 243 9.28 -3.10 12.47
C ILE A 243 8.60 -1.99 13.27
N LEU A 244 7.45 -1.49 12.80
CA LEU A 244 6.67 -0.45 13.49
C LEU A 244 6.21 -0.87 14.89
N ASN A 245 6.00 -2.17 15.10
CA ASN A 245 5.59 -2.73 16.38
C ASN A 245 6.76 -3.15 17.28
N THR A 246 8.01 -3.02 16.81
CA THR A 246 9.20 -3.41 17.58
C THR A 246 9.45 -2.39 18.69
N PRO A 247 9.34 -2.76 19.99
CA PRO A 247 9.39 -1.80 21.11
C PRO A 247 10.66 -0.95 21.16
N GLN A 248 11.79 -1.54 20.77
CA GLN A 248 13.10 -0.91 20.79
C GLN A 248 13.19 0.32 19.86
N TYR A 249 12.41 0.35 18.78
CA TYR A 249 12.45 1.45 17.81
C TYR A 249 11.54 2.63 18.16
N LYS A 250 10.68 2.49 19.19
CA LYS A 250 9.85 3.57 19.74
C LYS A 250 8.98 4.33 18.71
N TYR A 251 8.52 3.64 17.65
CA TYR A 251 7.55 4.23 16.72
C TYR A 251 6.19 4.46 17.40
N PRO A 252 5.44 5.50 16.98
CA PRO A 252 4.10 5.73 17.51
C PRO A 252 3.19 4.56 17.17
N LYS A 253 2.28 4.23 18.09
CA LYS A 253 1.24 3.21 17.84
C LYS A 253 0.25 3.72 16.79
N MET A 254 -0.39 2.79 16.09
CA MET A 254 -1.37 3.11 15.06
C MET A 254 -2.64 3.71 15.71
N PRO A 255 -3.01 4.96 15.41
CA PRO A 255 -4.29 5.52 15.81
C PRO A 255 -5.43 4.89 15.00
N TYR A 256 -6.49 4.52 15.69
CA TYR A 256 -7.67 3.89 15.12
C TYR A 256 -8.92 4.55 15.69
N TYR A 257 -9.84 4.98 14.81
CA TYR A 257 -11.13 5.50 15.25
C TYR A 257 -12.10 4.35 15.55
N ASP A 258 -12.47 4.19 16.81
CA ASP A 258 -13.53 3.29 17.22
C ASP A 258 -14.88 4.00 17.05
N ILE A 259 -15.68 3.51 16.10
CA ILE A 259 -16.99 4.09 15.76
C ILE A 259 -17.98 3.91 16.91
N GLN A 260 -17.95 2.77 17.61
CA GLN A 260 -18.88 2.47 18.70
C GLN A 260 -18.56 3.35 19.92
N ALA A 261 -17.28 3.45 20.26
CA ALA A 261 -16.81 4.28 21.36
C ALA A 261 -16.65 5.77 20.98
N LYS A 262 -16.90 6.13 19.71
CA LYS A 262 -16.74 7.47 19.12
C LYS A 262 -15.40 8.14 19.46
N LYS A 263 -14.32 7.37 19.61
CA LYS A 263 -13.02 7.87 20.08
C LYS A 263 -11.85 7.22 19.36
N THR A 264 -10.71 7.93 19.34
CA THR A 264 -9.43 7.38 18.91
C THR A 264 -8.87 6.44 19.97
N ILE A 265 -8.47 5.24 19.56
CA ILE A 265 -7.67 4.31 20.37
C ILE A 265 -6.35 4.01 19.67
N LEU A 266 -5.34 3.60 20.44
CA LEU A 266 -4.04 3.22 19.91
C LEU A 266 -3.95 1.69 19.81
N ARG A 267 -3.55 1.16 18.65
CA ARG A 267 -3.40 -0.27 18.39
C ARG A 267 -2.02 -0.57 17.83
N LYS A 268 -1.65 -1.86 17.80
CA LYS A 268 -0.51 -2.33 17.02
C LYS A 268 -0.76 -2.03 15.54
N TRP A 269 0.30 -1.71 14.80
CA TRP A 269 0.24 -1.59 13.36
C TRP A 269 -0.14 -2.93 12.74
N ASP A 270 -1.15 -2.90 11.86
CA ASP A 270 -1.58 -4.05 11.07
C ASP A 270 -1.28 -3.82 9.58
N VAL A 271 -1.38 -4.88 8.78
CA VAL A 271 -1.13 -4.82 7.33
C VAL A 271 -2.01 -3.78 6.65
N TRP A 272 -3.26 -3.62 7.12
CA TRP A 272 -4.20 -2.66 6.57
C TRP A 272 -3.76 -1.22 6.82
N GLY A 273 -3.40 -0.87 8.06
CA GLY A 273 -2.97 0.46 8.45
C GLY A 273 -1.69 0.89 7.74
N VAL A 274 -0.70 0.00 7.69
CA VAL A 274 0.54 0.24 6.92
C VAL A 274 0.20 0.40 5.44
N GLY A 275 -0.62 -0.49 4.88
CA GLY A 275 -1.05 -0.43 3.50
C GLY A 275 -1.75 0.88 3.14
N MET A 276 -2.61 1.40 4.02
CA MET A 276 -3.31 2.68 3.81
C MET A 276 -2.38 3.87 3.78
N VAL A 277 -1.38 3.93 4.67
CA VAL A 277 -0.34 4.98 4.61
C VAL A 277 0.39 4.91 3.27
N LEU A 278 0.91 3.73 2.91
CA LEU A 278 1.68 3.56 1.67
C LEU A 278 0.86 3.84 0.41
N PHE A 279 -0.41 3.45 0.41
CA PHE A 279 -1.33 3.69 -0.69
C PHE A 279 -1.61 5.17 -0.92
N MET A 280 -1.76 5.95 0.16
CA MET A 280 -2.00 7.38 0.04
C MET A 280 -0.73 8.16 -0.28
N ASP A 281 0.41 7.73 0.26
CA ASP A 281 1.73 8.27 -0.07
C ASP A 281 2.09 8.15 -1.55
N GLY A 282 1.54 7.14 -2.23
CA GLY A 282 1.84 6.86 -3.63
C GLY A 282 1.15 7.77 -4.65
N TYR A 283 0.47 8.84 -4.21
CA TYR A 283 -0.15 9.81 -5.11
C TYR A 283 0.85 10.65 -5.92
#